data_AF-A0A382PXE0-F1
#
_entry.id   AF-A0A382PXE0-F1
#
_cell.length_a   1.000
_cell.length_b   1.000
_cell.length_c   1.000
_cell.angle_alpha   90.00
_cell.angle_beta   90.00
_cell.angle_gamma   90.00
#
_symmetry.space_group_name_H-M   'P 1'
#
loop_
_entity.id
_entity.type
_entity.pdbx_description
1 polymer ?
#
loop_
_entity_poly.entity_id
_entity_poly.type
_entity_poly.pdbx_seq_one_letter_code
_entity_poly.pdbx_strand_id
1 'polypeptide(L)'
;VYIVLEELLNVVSIINKISGRMYKFISIALLFFWILHHAEASCPKYNRKDYRHWIDADRDCQNTRNEVLIQESNGQVSFKSLKGCKVVSGRWFGSFTGKTFSNPKKMDIDHMVPLKEAHESGAYAWSKSKKRDYANDISHPDHLIAVASGANRSKGAKDPAEWLPPDKSYWREYARAWTGIKLRWGLTADRQEISVLRQLLGSNVQMPEQSPEANCSVRGPTKVKKKQTGSTKTSGGSYSCGEKRYCKHMNSCEEAMFHLTQCGRKSLDRDKDGIPCEKICK
;
A
#
# COMPACT_ATOMS: atom_id res chain seq x y z
N VAL A 1 -12.46 5.26 25.22
CA VAL A 1 -13.68 6.05 25.53
C VAL A 1 -13.92 6.20 27.03
N TYR A 2 -13.99 5.12 27.85
CA TYR A 2 -14.26 5.23 29.30
C TYR A 2 -13.23 6.04 30.11
N ILE A 3 -11.92 5.91 29.81
CA ILE A 3 -10.85 6.64 30.55
C ILE A 3 -10.94 8.17 30.34
N VAL A 4 -11.38 8.62 29.15
CA VAL A 4 -11.48 10.05 28.82
C VAL A 4 -12.69 10.71 29.52
N LEU A 5 -13.74 9.93 29.83
CA LEU A 5 -14.95 10.45 30.45
C LEU A 5 -14.74 10.83 31.93
N GLU A 6 -14.01 10.04 32.70
CA GLU A 6 -13.77 10.37 34.11
C GLU A 6 -12.87 11.60 34.29
N GLU A 7 -11.84 11.74 33.45
CA GLU A 7 -10.99 12.94 33.44
C GLU A 7 -11.78 14.19 33.04
N LEU A 8 -12.68 14.09 32.05
CA LEU A 8 -13.56 15.18 31.64
C LEU A 8 -14.51 15.62 32.76
N LEU A 9 -15.09 14.67 33.50
CA LEU A 9 -15.97 14.99 34.64
C LEU A 9 -15.20 15.71 35.76
N ASN A 10 -13.95 15.32 36.02
CA ASN A 10 -13.08 16.01 36.97
C ASN A 10 -12.75 17.44 36.52
N VAL A 11 -12.43 17.64 35.24
CA VAL A 11 -12.14 18.98 34.70
C VAL A 11 -13.39 19.87 34.75
N VAL A 12 -14.56 19.35 34.41
CA VAL A 12 -15.84 20.08 34.52
C VAL A 12 -16.15 20.44 35.98
N SER A 13 -15.87 19.54 36.93
CA SER A 13 -16.02 19.80 38.37
C SER A 13 -15.10 20.94 38.85
N ILE A 14 -13.84 20.97 38.38
CA ILE A 14 -12.89 22.05 38.69
C ILE A 14 -13.37 23.39 38.11
N ILE A 15 -13.80 23.41 36.85
CA ILE A 15 -14.34 24.62 36.19
C ILE A 15 -15.56 25.17 36.95
N ASN A 16 -16.38 24.28 37.52
CA ASN A 16 -17.55 24.68 38.28
C ASN A 16 -17.24 25.39 39.60
N LYS A 17 -16.06 25.14 40.19
CA LYS A 17 -15.60 25.76 41.44
C LYS A 17 -14.92 27.14 41.24
N ILE A 18 -14.64 27.55 40.00
CA ILE A 18 -14.00 28.84 39.71
C ILE A 18 -14.95 30.00 40.06
N SER A 19 -14.51 30.88 40.97
CA SER A 19 -15.21 32.12 41.31
C SER A 19 -14.90 33.21 40.28
N GLY A 20 -15.93 33.78 39.66
CA GLY A 20 -15.80 34.84 38.64
C GLY A 20 -16.28 34.40 37.27
N ARG A 21 -17.31 35.09 36.75
CA ARG A 21 -17.95 34.77 35.46
C ARG A 21 -16.96 34.71 34.30
N MET A 22 -16.04 35.67 34.22
CA MET A 22 -15.08 35.77 33.11
C MET A 22 -14.13 34.57 33.07
N TYR A 23 -13.53 34.19 34.20
CA TYR A 23 -12.62 33.05 34.28
C TYR A 23 -13.32 31.72 33.99
N LYS A 24 -14.56 31.56 34.47
CA LYS A 24 -15.38 30.39 34.17
C LYS A 24 -15.67 30.27 32.67
N PHE A 25 -16.00 31.37 32.00
CA PHE A 25 -16.20 31.40 30.54
C PHE A 25 -14.92 31.04 29.77
N ILE A 26 -13.77 31.59 30.16
CA ILE A 26 -12.48 31.29 29.51
C ILE A 26 -12.14 29.79 29.67
N SER A 27 -12.31 29.23 30.86
CA SER A 27 -12.02 27.81 31.10
C SER A 27 -12.97 26.88 30.34
N ILE A 28 -14.26 27.23 30.20
CA ILE A 28 -15.20 26.48 29.35
C ILE A 28 -14.79 26.56 27.88
N ALA A 29 -14.41 27.75 27.40
CA ALA A 29 -13.97 27.93 26.01
C ALA A 29 -12.68 27.13 25.71
N LEU A 30 -11.72 27.10 26.64
CA LEU A 30 -10.50 26.30 26.52
C LEU A 30 -10.80 24.79 26.56
N LEU A 31 -11.68 24.33 27.46
CA LEU A 31 -12.11 22.93 27.50
C LEU A 31 -12.84 22.55 26.20
N PHE A 32 -13.72 23.41 25.69
CA PHE A 32 -14.43 23.17 24.44
C PHE A 32 -13.48 23.16 23.24
N PHE A 33 -12.50 24.07 23.21
CA PHE A 33 -11.45 24.07 22.19
C PHE A 33 -10.56 22.84 22.27
N TRP A 34 -10.24 22.38 23.48
CA TRP A 34 -9.53 21.15 23.75
C TRP A 34 -10.35 19.94 23.28
N ILE A 35 -11.63 19.83 23.66
CA ILE A 35 -12.55 18.77 23.18
C ILE A 35 -12.66 18.80 21.67
N LEU A 36 -12.81 19.96 21.02
CA LEU A 36 -12.87 20.06 19.56
C LEU A 36 -11.57 19.62 18.90
N HIS A 37 -10.40 19.92 19.49
CA HIS A 37 -9.10 19.46 18.99
C HIS A 37 -8.83 17.97 19.24
N HIS A 38 -9.48 17.38 20.25
CA HIS A 38 -9.28 15.99 20.68
C HIS A 38 -10.50 15.10 20.41
N ALA A 39 -11.51 15.62 19.72
CA ALA A 39 -12.62 14.84 19.20
C ALA A 39 -12.05 13.96 18.08
N GLU A 40 -11.72 12.71 18.44
CA GLU A 40 -11.39 11.67 17.47
C GLU A 40 -12.57 11.54 16.51
N ALA A 41 -12.43 12.10 15.31
CA ALA A 41 -13.36 11.79 14.24
C ALA A 41 -13.21 10.29 13.98
N SER A 42 -14.28 9.52 14.21
CA SER A 42 -14.26 8.10 13.89
C SER A 42 -13.93 7.93 12.42
N CYS A 43 -13.01 7.01 12.12
CA CYS A 43 -12.62 6.78 10.74
C CYS A 43 -13.84 6.44 9.87
N PRO A 44 -13.88 6.93 8.61
CA PRO A 44 -14.87 6.44 7.66
C PRO A 44 -14.83 4.92 7.65
N LYS A 45 -15.99 4.28 7.79
CA LYS A 45 -16.06 2.81 7.78
C LYS A 45 -15.49 2.29 6.45
N TYR A 46 -14.67 1.25 6.52
CA TYR A 46 -14.16 0.59 5.32
C TYR A 46 -15.30 0.11 4.42
N ASN A 47 -15.20 0.45 3.14
CA ASN A 47 -16.06 -0.07 2.09
C ASN A 47 -15.21 -0.54 0.91
N ARG A 48 -15.25 -1.85 0.63
CA ARG A 48 -14.50 -2.46 -0.48
C ARG A 48 -14.79 -1.81 -1.84
N LYS A 49 -16.00 -1.26 -2.03
CA LYS A 49 -16.39 -0.61 -3.30
C LYS A 49 -15.62 0.69 -3.57
N ASP A 50 -15.00 1.29 -2.55
CA ASP A 50 -14.15 2.48 -2.72
C ASP A 50 -12.83 2.14 -3.44
N TYR A 51 -12.43 0.88 -3.40
CA TYR A 51 -11.24 0.32 -4.04
C TYR A 51 -11.65 -0.41 -5.31
N ARG A 52 -11.98 0.33 -6.37
CA ARG A 52 -12.35 -0.27 -7.66
C ARG A 52 -11.18 -1.10 -8.19
N HIS A 53 -11.29 -2.43 -8.09
CA HIS A 53 -10.24 -3.40 -8.40
C HIS A 53 -10.66 -4.31 -9.56
N TRP A 54 -9.68 -5.00 -10.14
CA TRP A 54 -9.84 -5.81 -11.36
C TRP A 54 -10.27 -4.98 -12.56
N ILE A 55 -9.61 -3.83 -12.73
CA ILE A 55 -9.77 -3.04 -13.95
C ILE A 55 -9.00 -3.69 -15.10
N ASP A 56 -9.49 -3.49 -16.31
CA ASP A 56 -8.72 -3.67 -17.54
C ASP A 56 -8.13 -2.30 -17.89
N ALA A 57 -6.83 -2.13 -17.63
CA ALA A 57 -6.19 -0.82 -17.64
C ALA A 57 -5.78 -0.37 -19.05
N ASP A 58 -5.37 -1.31 -19.90
CA ASP A 58 -4.92 -1.10 -21.27
C ASP A 58 -5.96 -1.51 -22.32
N ARG A 59 -7.11 -2.03 -21.87
CA ARG A 59 -8.28 -2.36 -22.69
C ARG A 59 -8.04 -3.53 -23.63
N ASP A 60 -7.22 -4.48 -23.19
CA ASP A 60 -6.87 -5.66 -23.97
C ASP A 60 -7.78 -6.87 -23.67
N CYS A 61 -8.80 -6.70 -22.82
CA CYS A 61 -9.72 -7.69 -22.23
C CYS A 61 -9.24 -8.44 -20.99
N GLN A 62 -8.00 -8.23 -20.55
CA GLN A 62 -7.43 -8.83 -19.36
C GLN A 62 -7.56 -7.84 -18.21
N ASN A 63 -8.33 -8.22 -17.20
CA ASN A 63 -8.33 -7.45 -15.96
C ASN A 63 -7.05 -7.71 -15.15
N THR A 64 -6.76 -6.84 -14.20
CA THR A 64 -5.61 -6.94 -13.30
C THR A 64 -5.40 -8.33 -12.68
N ARG A 65 -6.48 -9.11 -12.46
CA ARG A 65 -6.32 -10.49 -11.98
C ARG A 65 -5.64 -11.38 -13.01
N ASN A 66 -6.08 -11.33 -14.27
CA ASN A 66 -5.48 -12.15 -15.33
C ASN A 66 -4.05 -11.68 -15.61
N GLU A 67 -3.80 -10.36 -15.58
CA GLU A 67 -2.45 -9.79 -15.69
C GLU A 67 -1.48 -10.42 -14.68
N VAL A 68 -1.84 -10.41 -13.40
CA VAL A 68 -0.99 -11.00 -12.35
C VAL A 68 -0.84 -12.51 -12.54
N LEU A 69 -1.89 -13.24 -12.93
CA LEU A 69 -1.78 -14.67 -13.22
C LEU A 69 -0.81 -14.96 -14.38
N ILE A 70 -0.72 -14.08 -15.38
CA ILE A 70 0.20 -14.25 -16.50
C ILE A 70 1.62 -13.92 -16.07
N GLN A 71 1.79 -12.80 -15.38
CA GLN A 71 3.08 -12.32 -14.90
C GLN A 71 3.74 -13.30 -13.90
N GLU A 72 2.97 -13.86 -12.98
CA GLU A 72 3.48 -14.73 -11.89
C GLU A 72 3.58 -16.20 -12.29
N SER A 73 3.21 -16.57 -13.53
CA SER A 73 3.32 -17.96 -13.97
C SER A 73 4.78 -18.31 -14.28
N ASN A 74 5.33 -19.29 -13.57
CA ASN A 74 6.64 -19.92 -13.82
C ASN A 74 6.61 -20.85 -15.04
N GLY A 75 5.81 -20.55 -16.06
CA GLY A 75 5.61 -21.38 -17.24
C GLY A 75 4.54 -20.81 -18.15
N GLN A 76 4.35 -21.41 -19.31
CA GLN A 76 3.34 -20.95 -20.26
C GLN A 76 1.93 -21.10 -19.67
N VAL A 77 1.14 -20.04 -19.80
CA VAL A 77 -0.29 -20.08 -19.48
C VAL A 77 -1.09 -20.55 -20.69
N SER A 78 -2.25 -21.17 -20.42
CA SER A 78 -3.25 -21.43 -21.46
C SER A 78 -4.49 -20.60 -21.21
N PHE A 79 -5.15 -20.21 -22.29
CA PHE A 79 -6.33 -19.36 -22.26
C PHE A 79 -7.60 -20.14 -22.63
N LYS A 80 -8.75 -19.67 -22.12
CA LYS A 80 -10.06 -20.28 -22.44
C LYS A 80 -10.38 -20.21 -23.94
N SER A 81 -9.90 -19.18 -24.63
CA SER A 81 -10.07 -18.97 -26.06
C SER A 81 -8.87 -18.22 -26.63
N LEU A 82 -8.79 -18.16 -27.96
CA LEU A 82 -7.75 -17.42 -28.68
C LEU A 82 -7.73 -15.91 -28.39
N LYS A 83 -8.79 -15.36 -27.78
CA LYS A 83 -8.84 -13.94 -27.38
C LYS A 83 -7.91 -13.61 -26.22
N GLY A 84 -7.37 -14.58 -25.48
CA GLY A 84 -6.42 -14.32 -24.38
C GLY A 84 -7.03 -13.76 -23.08
N CYS A 85 -8.31 -13.42 -23.02
CA CYS A 85 -8.89 -12.71 -21.87
C CYS A 85 -8.93 -13.47 -20.53
N LYS A 86 -8.82 -14.81 -20.56
CA LYS A 86 -9.04 -15.64 -19.38
C LYS A 86 -8.06 -16.80 -19.30
N VAL A 87 -7.21 -16.74 -18.29
CA VAL A 87 -6.28 -17.83 -17.95
C VAL A 87 -7.07 -19.05 -17.42
N VAL A 88 -6.76 -20.24 -17.94
CA VAL A 88 -7.37 -21.52 -17.52
C VAL A 88 -6.35 -22.52 -16.98
N SER A 89 -5.06 -22.36 -17.29
CA SER A 89 -3.97 -23.13 -16.71
C SER A 89 -2.66 -22.34 -16.77
N GLY A 90 -1.70 -22.74 -15.94
CA GLY A 90 -0.36 -22.16 -15.84
C GLY A 90 0.45 -22.92 -14.79
N ARG A 91 1.52 -22.32 -14.27
CA ARG A 91 2.31 -22.89 -13.16
C ARG A 91 2.68 -21.80 -12.17
N TRP A 92 2.06 -21.78 -11.00
CA TRP A 92 2.31 -20.76 -9.97
C TRP A 92 2.92 -21.36 -8.72
N PHE A 93 3.92 -20.69 -8.17
CA PHE A 93 4.44 -21.00 -6.85
C PHE A 93 3.71 -20.15 -5.81
N GLY A 94 2.95 -20.78 -4.92
CA GLY A 94 2.18 -20.08 -3.89
C GLY A 94 3.05 -19.75 -2.69
N SER A 95 3.69 -18.59 -2.67
CA SER A 95 4.70 -18.17 -1.67
C SER A 95 4.22 -18.30 -0.22
N PHE A 96 2.91 -18.18 0.05
CA PHE A 96 2.39 -18.37 1.41
C PHE A 96 2.43 -19.81 1.93
N THR A 97 2.43 -20.79 1.02
CA THR A 97 2.30 -22.22 1.36
C THR A 97 3.48 -23.06 0.88
N GLY A 98 4.38 -22.51 0.07
CA GLY A 98 5.51 -23.22 -0.54
C GLY A 98 5.10 -24.26 -1.59
N LYS A 99 3.84 -24.27 -2.03
CA LYS A 99 3.29 -25.28 -2.95
C LYS A 99 3.13 -24.73 -4.37
N THR A 100 3.25 -25.62 -5.36
CA THR A 100 2.99 -25.28 -6.76
C THR A 100 1.55 -25.62 -7.15
N PHE A 101 0.94 -24.75 -7.96
CA PHE A 101 -0.43 -24.88 -8.45
C PHE A 101 -0.48 -24.73 -9.97
N SER A 102 -1.38 -25.47 -10.62
CA SER A 102 -1.63 -25.34 -12.06
C SER A 102 -3.04 -24.87 -12.41
N ASN A 103 -3.95 -24.89 -11.44
CA ASN A 103 -5.34 -24.47 -11.61
C ASN A 103 -5.53 -23.05 -11.08
N PRO A 104 -5.83 -22.05 -11.94
CA PRO A 104 -5.98 -20.65 -11.51
C PRO A 104 -7.18 -20.44 -10.57
N LYS A 105 -8.12 -21.39 -10.45
CA LYS A 105 -9.20 -21.34 -9.44
C LYS A 105 -8.72 -21.63 -8.01
N LYS A 106 -7.53 -22.22 -7.86
CA LYS A 106 -6.87 -22.43 -6.56
C LYS A 106 -5.96 -21.25 -6.18
N MET A 107 -5.84 -20.26 -7.06
CA MET A 107 -5.05 -19.05 -6.84
C MET A 107 -5.98 -17.88 -6.57
N ASP A 108 -5.66 -17.06 -5.58
CA ASP A 108 -6.19 -15.71 -5.43
C ASP A 108 -5.06 -14.70 -5.71
N ILE A 109 -5.42 -13.50 -6.16
CA ILE A 109 -4.48 -12.38 -6.24
C ILE A 109 -4.63 -11.62 -4.93
N ASP A 110 -3.61 -11.72 -4.08
CA ASP A 110 -3.57 -11.04 -2.80
C ASP A 110 -2.99 -9.63 -2.94
N HIS A 111 -3.58 -8.70 -2.19
CA HIS A 111 -2.93 -7.43 -1.90
C HIS A 111 -2.04 -7.68 -0.70
N MET A 112 -0.71 -7.64 -0.90
CA MET A 112 0.24 -7.95 0.17
C MET A 112 -0.09 -7.20 1.46
N VAL A 113 -0.40 -5.90 1.37
CA VAL A 113 -1.15 -5.18 2.41
C VAL A 113 -2.64 -5.11 2.01
N PRO A 114 -3.56 -5.81 2.72
CA PRO A 114 -4.98 -5.90 2.35
C PRO A 114 -5.67 -4.54 2.21
N LEU A 115 -6.71 -4.46 1.37
CA LEU A 115 -7.44 -3.20 1.14
C LEU A 115 -8.05 -2.59 2.42
N LYS A 116 -8.58 -3.43 3.32
CA LYS A 116 -9.10 -2.98 4.61
C LYS A 116 -7.96 -2.48 5.50
N GLU A 117 -6.84 -3.19 5.50
CA GLU A 117 -5.70 -2.83 6.33
C GLU A 117 -5.07 -1.50 5.86
N ALA A 118 -4.87 -1.35 4.54
CA ALA A 118 -4.47 -0.07 3.96
C ALA A 118 -5.43 1.07 4.36
N HIS A 119 -6.75 0.82 4.38
CA HIS A 119 -7.75 1.80 4.79
C HIS A 119 -7.56 2.25 6.23
N GLU A 120 -7.36 1.32 7.15
CA GLU A 120 -7.14 1.57 8.58
C GLU A 120 -5.77 2.19 8.87
N SER A 121 -4.79 1.95 7.99
CA SER A 121 -3.44 2.52 7.98
C SER A 121 -3.30 3.85 7.21
N GLY A 122 -4.40 4.58 6.99
CA GLY A 122 -4.38 5.94 6.44
C GLY A 122 -4.95 6.10 5.02
N ALA A 123 -5.20 5.01 4.28
CA ALA A 123 -5.81 5.11 2.96
C ALA A 123 -7.27 5.56 2.98
N TYR A 124 -7.94 5.59 4.14
CA TYR A 124 -9.26 6.19 4.29
C TYR A 124 -9.33 7.61 3.70
N ALA A 125 -8.23 8.39 3.85
CA ALA A 125 -8.10 9.77 3.40
C ALA A 125 -7.75 9.92 1.91
N TRP A 126 -7.45 8.82 1.21
CA TRP A 126 -7.09 8.89 -0.19
C TRP A 126 -8.28 9.22 -1.08
N SER A 127 -7.98 9.91 -2.20
CA SER A 127 -8.95 10.09 -3.27
C SER A 127 -9.37 8.74 -3.86
N LYS A 128 -10.56 8.70 -4.47
CA LYS A 128 -11.05 7.51 -5.18
C LYS A 128 -10.07 7.01 -6.26
N SER A 129 -9.36 7.93 -6.93
CA SER A 129 -8.32 7.56 -7.90
C SER A 129 -7.17 6.84 -7.22
N LYS A 130 -6.61 7.38 -6.13
CA LYS A 130 -5.48 6.75 -5.45
C LYS A 130 -5.85 5.39 -4.83
N LYS A 131 -7.07 5.23 -4.32
CA LYS A 131 -7.61 3.91 -3.87
C LYS A 131 -7.69 2.90 -5.03
N ARG A 132 -8.18 3.33 -6.20
CA ARG A 132 -8.18 2.50 -7.43
C ARG A 132 -6.75 2.15 -7.86
N ASP A 133 -5.84 3.11 -7.84
CA ASP A 133 -4.46 2.89 -8.29
C ASP A 133 -3.74 1.91 -7.36
N TYR A 134 -3.91 2.04 -6.04
CA TYR A 134 -3.47 1.04 -5.05
C TYR A 134 -4.05 -0.34 -5.33
N ALA A 135 -5.35 -0.41 -5.59
CA ALA A 135 -6.04 -1.68 -5.79
C ALA A 135 -5.59 -2.45 -7.04
N ASN A 136 -4.94 -1.79 -8.01
CA ASN A 136 -4.56 -2.39 -9.30
C ASN A 136 -3.07 -2.20 -9.63
N ASP A 137 -2.22 -1.93 -8.64
CA ASP A 137 -0.80 -1.70 -8.89
C ASP A 137 -0.05 -3.01 -9.14
N ILE A 138 0.23 -3.28 -10.42
CA ILE A 138 1.05 -4.42 -10.88
C ILE A 138 2.52 -4.05 -11.15
N SER A 139 2.93 -2.80 -10.92
CA SER A 139 4.30 -2.36 -11.27
C SER A 139 5.35 -2.69 -10.22
N HIS A 140 4.91 -3.11 -9.05
CA HIS A 140 5.75 -3.56 -7.96
C HIS A 140 5.44 -5.04 -7.78
N PRO A 141 6.45 -5.92 -7.92
CA PRO A 141 6.23 -7.38 -7.96
C PRO A 141 5.51 -7.89 -6.71
N ASP A 142 5.80 -7.29 -5.54
CA ASP A 142 5.19 -7.76 -4.30
C ASP A 142 3.82 -7.15 -3.96
N HIS A 143 3.31 -6.19 -4.75
CA HIS A 143 2.08 -5.46 -4.38
C HIS A 143 0.83 -6.30 -4.61
N LEU A 144 0.77 -6.99 -5.74
CA LEU A 144 -0.24 -7.99 -6.08
C LEU A 144 0.45 -9.31 -6.40
N ILE A 145 0.21 -10.34 -5.60
CA ILE A 145 0.85 -11.64 -5.76
C ILE A 145 -0.16 -12.77 -5.93
N ALA A 146 0.16 -13.76 -6.77
CA ALA A 146 -0.66 -14.95 -6.94
C ALA A 146 -0.36 -15.94 -5.79
N VAL A 147 -1.33 -16.17 -4.91
CA VAL A 147 -1.17 -17.02 -3.73
C VAL A 147 -2.25 -18.10 -3.65
N ALA A 148 -2.00 -19.16 -2.87
CA ALA A 148 -2.99 -20.19 -2.61
C ALA A 148 -4.25 -19.58 -1.97
N SER A 149 -5.42 -19.81 -2.57
CA SER A 149 -6.68 -19.16 -2.16
C SER A 149 -7.07 -19.43 -0.70
N GLY A 150 -6.81 -20.65 -0.20
CA GLY A 150 -7.06 -20.99 1.20
C GLY A 150 -6.21 -20.16 2.19
N ALA A 151 -4.92 -19.97 1.89
CA ALA A 151 -4.02 -19.16 2.71
C ALA A 151 -4.43 -17.69 2.67
N ASN A 152 -4.76 -17.16 1.48
CA ASN A 152 -5.22 -15.79 1.33
C ASN A 152 -6.50 -15.49 2.12
N ARG A 153 -7.45 -16.43 2.11
CA ARG A 153 -8.70 -16.30 2.88
C ARG A 153 -8.47 -16.39 4.39
N SER A 154 -7.49 -17.18 4.83
CA SER A 154 -7.08 -17.26 6.23
C SER A 154 -6.45 -15.95 6.72
N LYS A 155 -5.62 -15.32 5.88
CA LYS A 155 -5.06 -13.97 6.10
C LYS A 155 -6.18 -12.93 6.24
N GLY A 156 -7.05 -12.82 5.24
CA GLY A 156 -8.13 -11.84 5.25
C GLY A 156 -7.60 -10.40 5.26
N ALA A 157 -7.92 -9.64 6.32
CA ALA A 157 -7.45 -8.26 6.52
C ALA A 157 -6.38 -8.13 7.60
N LYS A 158 -5.88 -9.25 8.12
CA LYS A 158 -4.95 -9.29 9.25
C LYS A 158 -3.58 -8.75 8.85
N ASP A 159 -2.96 -8.07 9.80
CA ASP A 159 -1.59 -7.59 9.71
C ASP A 159 -0.58 -8.72 10.08
N PRO A 160 0.74 -8.46 9.97
CA PRO A 160 1.77 -9.40 10.41
C PRO A 160 1.71 -9.80 11.90
N ALA A 161 1.11 -9.01 12.78
CA ALA A 161 0.98 -9.36 14.19
C ALA A 161 -0.14 -10.39 14.42
N GLU A 162 -1.18 -10.37 13.60
CA GLU A 162 -2.32 -11.28 13.67
C GLU A 162 -2.17 -12.52 12.77
N TRP A 163 -1.42 -12.41 11.67
CA TRP A 163 -1.24 -13.49 10.71
C TRP A 163 0.10 -13.44 9.99
N LEU A 164 0.75 -14.60 9.93
CA LEU A 164 1.91 -14.84 9.08
C LEU A 164 1.65 -16.03 8.13
N PRO A 165 2.31 -16.08 6.96
CA PRO A 165 2.23 -17.21 6.06
C PRO A 165 2.50 -18.55 6.76
N PRO A 166 1.73 -19.62 6.45
CA PRO A 166 2.03 -20.96 6.96
C PRO A 166 3.45 -21.45 6.65
N ASP A 167 4.00 -21.07 5.50
CA ASP A 167 5.40 -21.32 5.16
C ASP A 167 6.32 -20.33 5.88
N LYS A 168 7.02 -20.83 6.92
CA LYS A 168 7.96 -20.05 7.72
C LYS A 168 9.18 -19.56 6.95
N SER A 169 9.57 -20.26 5.88
CA SER A 169 10.72 -19.86 5.07
C SER A 169 10.48 -18.52 4.35
N TYR A 170 9.21 -18.19 4.11
CA TYR A 170 8.80 -16.96 3.43
C TYR A 170 8.65 -15.74 4.36
N TRP A 171 8.71 -15.91 5.69
CA TRP A 171 8.38 -14.84 6.65
C TRP A 171 9.21 -13.57 6.48
N ARG A 172 10.52 -13.70 6.24
CA ARG A 172 11.39 -12.53 6.08
C ARG A 172 11.09 -11.78 4.79
N GLU A 173 10.74 -12.48 3.72
CA GLU A 173 10.35 -11.88 2.45
C GLU A 173 8.98 -11.22 2.53
N TYR A 174 8.01 -11.89 3.16
CA TYR A 174 6.70 -11.33 3.50
C TYR A 174 6.82 -10.01 4.27
N ALA A 175 7.64 -9.97 5.34
CA ALA A 175 7.86 -8.77 6.13
C ALA A 175 8.52 -7.65 5.31
N ARG A 176 9.51 -7.97 4.44
CA ARG A 176 10.15 -6.96 3.56
C ARG A 176 9.14 -6.36 2.59
N ALA A 177 8.37 -7.20 1.92
CA ALA A 177 7.34 -6.79 0.97
C ALA A 177 6.28 -5.91 1.66
N TRP A 178 5.78 -6.36 2.81
CA TRP A 178 4.81 -5.63 3.61
C TRP A 178 5.33 -4.23 4.01
N THR A 179 6.52 -4.16 4.61
CA THR A 179 7.18 -2.89 4.97
C THR A 179 7.40 -2.00 3.76
N GLY A 180 7.92 -2.54 2.65
CA GLY A 180 8.19 -1.80 1.43
C GLY A 180 6.93 -1.18 0.82
N ILE A 181 5.82 -1.91 0.81
CA ILE A 181 4.53 -1.42 0.30
C ILE A 181 3.97 -0.33 1.20
N LYS A 182 3.99 -0.51 2.53
CA LYS A 182 3.54 0.52 3.45
C LYS A 182 4.34 1.82 3.28
N LEU A 183 5.66 1.73 3.23
CA LEU A 183 6.53 2.88 2.97
C LEU A 183 6.24 3.55 1.63
N ARG A 184 6.12 2.77 0.55
CA ARG A 184 5.86 3.27 -0.81
C ARG A 184 4.56 4.05 -0.90
N TRP A 185 3.52 3.59 -0.20
CA TRP A 185 2.19 4.21 -0.25
C TRP A 185 1.94 5.25 0.84
N GLY A 186 2.88 5.40 1.79
CA GLY A 186 2.74 6.27 2.96
C GLY A 186 1.65 5.77 3.91
N LEU A 187 1.57 4.47 4.10
CA LEU A 187 0.70 3.82 5.08
C LEU A 187 1.42 3.73 6.43
N THR A 188 0.67 3.88 7.52
CA THR A 188 1.19 3.70 8.88
C THR A 188 1.18 2.22 9.28
N ALA A 189 1.77 1.91 10.42
CA ALA A 189 1.70 0.59 11.06
C ALA A 189 1.49 0.74 12.56
N ASP A 190 0.76 -0.17 13.20
CA ASP A 190 0.56 -0.07 14.64
C ASP A 190 1.76 -0.59 15.45
N ARG A 191 1.67 -0.52 16.78
CA ARG A 191 2.78 -0.92 17.65
C ARG A 191 3.06 -2.42 17.57
N GLN A 192 2.03 -3.25 17.54
CA GLN A 192 2.14 -4.71 17.49
C GLN A 192 2.72 -5.13 16.14
N GLU A 193 2.22 -4.53 15.07
CA GLU A 193 2.71 -4.71 13.70
C GLU A 193 4.20 -4.39 13.59
N ILE A 194 4.61 -3.19 14.04
CA ILE A 194 6.02 -2.77 14.03
C ILE A 194 6.91 -3.71 14.86
N SER A 195 6.40 -4.21 15.98
CA SER A 195 7.13 -5.16 16.82
C SER A 195 7.46 -6.45 16.06
N VAL A 196 6.47 -7.03 15.37
CA VAL A 196 6.66 -8.25 14.58
C VAL A 196 7.54 -7.99 13.36
N LEU A 197 7.36 -6.88 12.66
CA LEU A 197 8.22 -6.51 11.53
C LEU A 197 9.69 -6.38 11.96
N ARG A 198 9.97 -5.75 13.11
CA ARG A 198 11.33 -5.68 13.67
C ARG A 198 11.89 -7.04 14.06
N GLN A 199 11.07 -7.93 14.61
CA GLN A 199 11.50 -9.29 14.93
C GLN A 199 11.93 -10.06 13.67
N LEU A 200 11.22 -9.89 12.56
CA LEU A 200 11.48 -10.60 11.30
C LEU A 200 12.62 -9.96 10.48
N LEU A 201 12.77 -8.65 10.54
CA LEU A 201 13.70 -7.89 9.69
C LEU A 201 14.99 -7.45 10.40
N GLY A 202 14.97 -7.35 11.73
CA GLY A 202 16.01 -6.73 12.55
C GLY A 202 15.76 -5.23 12.75
N SER A 203 16.55 -4.63 13.66
CA SER A 203 16.38 -3.24 14.10
C SER A 203 16.84 -2.16 13.12
N ASN A 204 17.65 -2.52 12.12
CA ASN A 204 18.31 -1.57 11.21
C ASN A 204 17.52 -1.28 9.93
N VAL A 205 16.27 -1.76 9.84
CA VAL A 205 15.41 -1.56 8.67
C VAL A 205 14.45 -0.40 8.93
N GLN A 206 14.30 0.48 7.93
CA GLN A 206 13.31 1.55 7.98
C GLN A 206 11.91 0.96 8.15
N MET A 207 11.17 1.47 9.13
CA MET A 207 9.80 1.05 9.42
C MET A 207 8.79 2.11 8.95
N PRO A 208 7.54 1.70 8.63
CA PRO A 208 6.45 2.66 8.44
C PRO A 208 6.26 3.54 9.67
N GLU A 209 5.65 4.71 9.49
CA GLU A 209 5.31 5.59 10.61
C GLU A 209 4.36 4.84 11.56
N GLN A 210 4.68 4.87 12.86
CA GLN A 210 3.88 4.17 13.86
C GLN A 210 2.62 4.97 14.20
N SER A 211 1.44 4.39 13.97
CA SER A 211 0.13 4.97 14.36
C SER A 211 -0.85 3.85 14.67
N PRO A 212 -1.76 4.00 15.66
CA PRO A 212 -2.84 3.04 15.84
C PRO A 212 -3.69 2.92 14.57
N GLU A 213 -4.08 1.69 14.23
CA GLU A 213 -5.05 1.41 13.18
C GLU A 213 -6.38 2.12 13.46
N ALA A 214 -7.07 2.55 12.41
CA ALA A 214 -8.35 3.25 12.49
C ALA A 214 -8.32 4.52 13.38
N ASN A 215 -7.13 5.13 13.57
CA ASN A 215 -6.99 6.44 14.18
C ASN A 215 -7.00 7.54 13.10
N CYS A 216 -8.17 8.14 12.90
CA CYS A 216 -8.35 9.25 11.98
C CYS A 216 -8.14 10.58 12.69
N SER A 217 -6.88 10.96 12.92
CA SER A 217 -6.59 12.35 13.27
C SER A 217 -6.93 13.27 12.10
N VAL A 218 -7.69 14.33 12.36
CA VAL A 218 -8.14 15.35 11.38
C VAL A 218 -6.98 16.20 10.81
N ARG A 219 -5.74 15.73 10.93
CA ARG A 219 -4.63 16.27 10.16
C ARG A 219 -4.82 15.79 8.73
N GLY A 220 -5.60 16.56 7.98
CA GLY A 220 -5.62 16.50 6.52
C GLY A 220 -4.19 16.50 5.99
N PRO A 221 -3.96 16.02 4.76
CA PRO A 221 -2.62 15.74 4.25
C PRO A 221 -1.72 16.94 4.52
N THR A 222 -0.80 16.78 5.47
CA THR A 222 0.25 17.76 5.69
C THR A 222 1.00 17.76 4.38
N LYS A 223 0.79 18.83 3.59
CA LYS A 223 1.67 19.17 2.49
C LYS A 223 3.07 19.16 3.10
N VAL A 224 3.83 18.11 2.82
CA VAL A 224 5.27 18.11 3.02
C VAL A 224 5.73 19.36 2.29
N LYS A 225 6.09 20.39 3.04
CA LYS A 225 6.67 21.61 2.49
C LYS A 225 7.93 21.16 1.78
N LYS A 226 7.87 21.02 0.45
CA LYS A 226 9.07 20.96 -0.38
C LYS A 226 9.84 22.24 -0.07
N LYS A 227 10.91 22.11 0.70
CA LYS A 227 11.86 23.19 0.91
C LYS A 227 12.50 23.43 -0.46
N GLN A 228 12.02 24.47 -1.15
CA GLN A 228 12.66 25.00 -2.33
C GLN A 228 13.99 25.60 -1.89
N THR A 229 15.09 24.98 -2.27
CA THR A 229 16.42 25.60 -2.26
C THR A 229 16.95 25.60 -3.68
N GLY A 230 17.08 26.81 -4.22
CA GLY A 230 18.14 27.25 -5.12
C GLY A 230 18.46 26.35 -6.31
N SER A 231 17.91 26.72 -7.47
CA SER A 231 18.42 26.35 -8.79
C SER A 231 19.91 26.72 -8.91
N THR A 232 20.75 25.71 -9.13
CA THR A 232 22.03 25.89 -9.82
C THR A 232 22.11 24.82 -10.90
N LYS A 233 22.18 25.27 -12.16
CA LYS A 233 22.23 24.44 -13.37
C LYS A 233 23.52 23.62 -13.38
N THR A 234 23.39 22.29 -13.46
CA THR A 234 24.42 21.43 -14.05
C THR A 234 23.77 20.20 -14.68
N SER A 235 24.17 19.92 -15.91
CA SER A 235 23.71 18.86 -16.81
C SER A 235 24.06 17.46 -16.31
N GLY A 236 23.04 16.62 -16.12
CA GLY A 236 23.14 15.20 -15.74
C GLY A 236 21.82 14.74 -15.11
N GLY A 237 20.93 14.15 -15.91
CA GLY A 237 19.57 13.81 -15.48
C GLY A 237 19.54 12.78 -14.36
N SER A 238 19.18 13.20 -13.14
CA SER A 238 18.86 12.29 -12.02
C SER A 238 17.48 11.70 -12.23
N TYR A 239 17.38 10.65 -13.03
CA TYR A 239 16.17 9.84 -13.12
C TYR A 239 15.89 9.18 -11.75
N SER A 240 14.61 8.92 -11.45
CA SER A 240 14.21 8.28 -10.20
C SER A 240 13.23 7.15 -10.48
N CYS A 241 13.28 6.09 -9.68
CA CYS A 241 12.39 4.95 -9.79
C CYS A 241 10.95 5.33 -9.37
N GLY A 242 10.24 6.05 -10.24
CA GLY A 242 8.91 6.62 -10.01
C GLY A 242 7.79 6.00 -10.86
N GLU A 243 6.75 6.79 -11.12
CA GLU A 243 5.44 6.42 -11.72
C GLU A 243 5.52 5.99 -13.21
N LYS A 244 6.65 6.21 -13.87
CA LYS A 244 6.85 5.86 -15.28
C LYS A 244 7.11 4.36 -15.42
N ARG A 245 6.10 3.66 -15.95
CA ARG A 245 6.03 2.18 -16.01
C ARG A 245 6.04 1.61 -17.42
N TYR A 246 5.76 2.44 -18.42
CA TYR A 246 5.62 2.02 -19.81
C TYR A 246 6.46 2.94 -20.69
N CYS A 247 6.90 2.42 -21.83
CA CYS A 247 7.72 3.17 -22.78
C CYS A 247 7.10 4.49 -23.22
N LYS A 248 5.77 4.56 -23.32
CA LYS A 248 5.02 5.80 -23.62
C LYS A 248 5.15 6.92 -22.57
N HIS A 249 5.68 6.62 -21.38
CA HIS A 249 5.90 7.61 -20.33
C HIS A 249 7.38 8.07 -20.26
N MET A 250 8.26 7.42 -21.01
CA MET A 250 9.68 7.75 -21.06
C MET A 250 9.91 8.77 -22.18
N ASN A 251 10.70 9.78 -21.87
CA ASN A 251 10.97 10.89 -22.78
C ASN A 251 12.33 10.74 -23.49
N SER A 252 13.14 9.74 -23.11
CA SER A 252 14.48 9.50 -23.69
C SER A 252 14.92 8.05 -23.48
N CYS A 253 15.86 7.58 -24.31
CA CYS A 253 16.47 6.27 -24.14
C CYS A 253 17.24 6.15 -22.81
N GLU A 254 17.95 7.20 -22.41
CA GLU A 254 18.71 7.26 -21.14
C GLU A 254 17.79 7.06 -19.92
N GLU A 255 16.60 7.68 -19.94
CA GLU A 255 15.56 7.48 -18.92
C GLU A 255 15.06 6.03 -18.92
N ALA A 256 14.77 5.46 -20.10
CA ALA A 256 14.30 4.08 -20.21
C ALA A 256 15.36 3.08 -19.71
N MET A 257 16.64 3.32 -20.03
CA MET A 257 17.77 2.50 -19.60
C MET A 257 17.99 2.57 -18.09
N PHE A 258 17.87 3.76 -17.50
CA PHE A 258 17.89 3.90 -16.05
C PHE A 258 16.78 3.09 -15.38
N HIS A 259 15.56 3.12 -15.94
CA HIS A 259 14.44 2.36 -15.39
C HIS A 259 14.59 0.84 -15.57
N LEU A 260 15.21 0.36 -16.65
CA LEU A 260 15.51 -1.06 -16.84
C LEU A 260 16.57 -1.54 -15.84
N THR A 261 17.69 -0.79 -15.75
CA THR A 261 18.89 -1.22 -15.01
C THR A 261 18.87 -0.89 -13.52
N GLN A 262 18.47 0.32 -13.15
CA GLN A 262 18.50 0.81 -11.77
C GLN A 262 17.18 0.57 -11.03
N CYS A 263 16.07 0.57 -11.77
CA CYS A 263 14.74 0.34 -11.20
C CYS A 263 14.18 -1.07 -11.44
N GLY A 264 14.94 -1.94 -12.12
CA GLY A 264 14.57 -3.34 -12.36
C GLY A 264 13.31 -3.54 -13.22
N ARG A 265 12.91 -2.56 -14.04
CA ARG A 265 11.70 -2.64 -14.87
C ARG A 265 11.93 -3.50 -16.12
N LYS A 266 12.02 -4.82 -15.92
CA LYS A 266 12.21 -5.81 -17.00
C LYS A 266 11.11 -5.78 -18.07
N SER A 267 9.92 -5.27 -17.75
CA SER A 267 8.82 -5.11 -18.72
C SER A 267 9.07 -4.05 -19.80
N LEU A 268 10.11 -3.21 -19.65
CA LEU A 268 10.49 -2.22 -20.66
C LEU A 268 11.31 -2.84 -21.81
N ASP A 269 11.95 -3.99 -21.56
CA ASP A 269 12.75 -4.77 -22.51
C ASP A 269 11.97 -6.05 -22.85
N ARG A 270 11.16 -5.97 -23.91
CA ARG A 270 10.15 -7.00 -24.21
C ARG A 270 10.78 -8.24 -24.86
N ASP A 271 11.79 -8.05 -25.70
CA ASP A 271 12.51 -9.11 -26.41
C ASP A 271 13.77 -9.60 -25.67
N LYS A 272 14.12 -8.95 -24.54
CA LYS A 272 15.20 -9.33 -23.62
C LYS A 272 16.59 -9.18 -24.23
N ASP A 273 16.74 -8.21 -25.13
CA ASP A 273 18.02 -7.88 -25.77
C ASP A 273 18.86 -6.88 -24.95
N GLY A 274 18.31 -6.40 -23.81
CA GLY A 274 18.94 -5.41 -22.94
C GLY A 274 18.63 -3.97 -23.32
N ILE A 275 17.82 -3.73 -24.36
CA ILE A 275 17.42 -2.40 -24.85
C ILE A 275 15.94 -2.16 -24.52
N PRO A 276 15.64 -1.29 -23.55
CA PRO A 276 14.26 -0.98 -23.21
C PRO A 276 13.65 -0.05 -24.26
N CYS A 277 12.36 -0.18 -24.52
CA CYS A 277 11.59 0.82 -25.28
C CYS A 277 12.17 1.13 -26.67
N GLU A 278 12.08 0.16 -27.56
CA GLU A 278 12.71 0.09 -28.89
C GLU A 278 12.35 1.29 -29.79
N LYS A 279 11.24 1.98 -29.52
CA LYS A 279 10.82 3.19 -30.27
C LYS A 279 11.59 4.46 -29.91
N ILE A 280 12.23 4.51 -28.74
CA ILE A 280 12.98 5.68 -28.27
C ILE A 280 14.47 5.38 -28.09
N CYS A 281 14.87 4.10 -28.12
CA CYS A 281 16.25 3.62 -27.99
C CYS A 281 16.88 3.11 -29.30
N LYS A 282 16.16 3.16 -30.43
CA LYS A 282 16.67 2.87 -31.77
C LYS A 282 16.70 4.13 -32.62
#